data_AF-A0A832J8T3-F1
#
_entry.id   AF-A0A832J8T3-F1
#
_cell.length_a   1.000
_cell.length_b   1.000
_cell.length_c   1.000
_cell.angle_alpha   90.00
_cell.angle_beta   90.00
_cell.angle_gamma   90.00
#
_symmetry.space_group_name_H-M   'P 1'
#
loop_
_entity.id
_entity.type
_entity.pdbx_description
1 polymer ?
#
loop_
_entity_poly.entity_id
_entity_poly.type
_entity_poly.pdbx_seq_one_letter_code
_entity_poly.pdbx_strand_id
1 'polypeptide(L)' 'ETIKMMVSVGMGWSLWPDNMLEDELKPKQGSHISVERKLGIVRHPQRTLSNAAQAFIDLVLNDK' A
#
# COMPACT_ATOMS: atom_id res chain seq x y z
N GLU A 1 3.94 8.92 -6.75
CA GLU A 1 4.68 9.95 -7.51
C GLU A 1 5.42 10.98 -6.70
N THR A 2 4.79 12.00 -6.08
CA THR A 2 5.54 13.15 -5.55
C THR A 2 6.63 12.79 -4.53
N ILE A 3 6.33 11.92 -3.56
CA ILE A 3 7.31 11.48 -2.55
C ILE A 3 8.45 10.68 -3.20
N LYS A 4 8.14 9.81 -4.16
CA LYS A 4 9.13 9.03 -4.91
C LYS A 4 10.07 9.94 -5.69
N MET A 5 9.53 10.92 -6.41
CA MET A 5 10.29 11.91 -7.17
C MET A 5 11.23 12.71 -6.26
N MET A 6 10.77 13.15 -5.09
CA MET A 6 11.63 13.88 -4.15
C MET A 6 12.78 13.02 -3.63
N VAL A 7 12.53 11.75 -3.32
CA VAL A 7 13.58 10.83 -2.86
C VAL A 7 14.57 10.49 -3.98
N SER A 8 14.10 10.28 -5.22
CA SER A 8 14.98 9.94 -6.35
C SER A 8 15.95 11.07 -6.71
N VAL A 9 15.54 12.33 -6.53
CA VAL A 9 16.42 13.50 -6.72
C VAL A 9 17.21 13.89 -5.46
N GLY A 10 17.17 13.07 -4.40
CA GLY A 10 17.96 13.26 -3.19
C GLY A 10 17.42 14.27 -2.18
N MET A 11 16.16 14.71 -2.31
CA MET A 11 15.51 15.63 -1.36
C MET A 11 15.00 14.93 -0.08
N GLY A 12 15.61 13.82 0.35
CA GLY A 12 15.30 13.16 1.61
C GLY A 12 15.30 11.63 1.55
N TRP A 13 14.74 11.01 2.59
CA TRP A 13 14.51 9.57 2.70
C TRP A 13 13.05 9.32 3.10
N SER A 14 12.50 8.17 2.71
CA SER A 14 11.15 7.77 3.15
C SER A 14 11.06 6.23 3.22
N LEU A 15 10.02 5.74 3.90
CA LEU A 15 9.75 4.32 4.09
C LEU A 15 8.79 3.84 3.00
N TRP A 16 9.12 2.72 2.36
CA TRP A 16 8.26 2.08 1.36
C TRP A 16 7.90 0.66 1.81
N PRO A 17 6.66 0.21 1.55
CA PRO A 17 6.37 -1.21 1.64
C PRO A 17 7.16 -1.96 0.56
N ASP A 18 7.58 -3.18 0.88
CA ASP A 18 8.48 -3.97 0.03
C ASP A 18 7.94 -4.19 -1.38
N ASN A 19 6.62 -4.29 -1.53
CA ASN A 19 5.94 -4.46 -2.81
C ASN A 19 5.92 -3.20 -3.70
N MET A 20 6.43 -2.08 -3.22
CA MET A 20 6.57 -0.82 -3.96
C MET A 20 8.05 -0.40 -4.10
N LEU A 21 8.99 -1.31 -3.81
CA LEU A 21 10.40 -1.13 -4.13
C LEU A 21 10.61 -1.23 -5.64
N GLU A 22 11.40 -0.32 -6.20
CA GLU A 22 11.79 -0.30 -7.61
C GLU A 22 13.31 -0.16 -7.73
N ASP A 23 13.87 -0.58 -8.86
CA ASP A 23 15.33 -0.68 -9.09
C ASP A 23 16.09 0.64 -8.88
N GLU A 24 15.43 1.79 -9.08
CA GLU A 24 16.03 3.12 -8.92
C GLU A 24 16.20 3.55 -7.46
N LEU A 25 15.51 2.90 -6.52
CA LEU A 25 15.62 3.17 -5.10
C LEU A 25 16.53 2.13 -4.46
N LYS A 26 17.68 2.57 -3.93
CA LYS A 26 18.55 1.70 -3.14
C LYS A 26 18.05 1.68 -1.69
N PRO A 27 17.36 0.62 -1.22
CA PRO A 27 16.96 0.54 0.17
C PRO A 27 18.22 0.55 1.05
N LYS A 28 18.35 1.56 1.89
CA LYS A 28 19.28 1.48 3.01
C LYS A 28 18.58 0.67 4.11
N GLN A 29 19.21 -0.42 4.55
CA GLN A 29 18.82 -1.06 5.82
C GLN A 29 19.14 -0.08 6.96
N GLY A 30 18.20 0.81 7.25
CA GLY A 30 18.20 1.62 8.45
C GLY A 30 17.81 0.76 9.66
N SER A 31 18.06 1.29 10.86
CA SER A 31 17.73 0.67 12.14
C SER A 31 16.40 -0.09 12.13
N HIS A 32 16.32 -1.22 12.86
CA HIS A 32 15.15 -2.10 12.96
C HIS A 32 13.87 -1.36 13.36
N ILE A 33 13.19 -0.76 12.39
CA ILE A 33 11.88 -0.12 12.55
C ILE A 33 10.89 -1.06 11.89
N SER A 34 10.07 -1.73 12.70
CA SER A 34 8.95 -2.54 12.23
C SER A 34 7.72 -1.66 12.09
N VAL A 35 7.32 -1.35 10.86
CA VAL A 35 6.06 -0.64 10.57
C VAL A 35 5.11 -1.59 9.87
N GLU A 36 3.95 -1.82 10.47
CA GLU A 36 2.88 -2.59 9.86
C GLU A 36 1.71 -1.68 9.46
N ARG A 37 1.03 -2.05 8.37
CA ARG A 37 -0.21 -1.39 7.94
C ARG A 37 -1.30 -2.43 7.79
N LYS A 38 -2.40 -2.27 8.53
CA LYS A 38 -3.61 -3.07 8.33
C LYS A 38 -4.42 -2.51 7.15
N LEU A 39 -4.51 -3.27 6.07
CA LEU A 39 -5.40 -2.97 4.95
C LEU A 39 -6.77 -3.61 5.16
N GLY A 40 -7.80 -3.05 4.53
CA GLY A 40 -9.18 -3.53 4.65
C GLY A 40 -10.14 -2.76 3.75
N ILE A 41 -11.43 -3.09 3.85
CA ILE A 41 -12.50 -2.52 3.03
C ILE A 41 -13.35 -1.57 3.86
N VAL A 42 -13.69 -0.41 3.30
CA VAL A 42 -14.59 0.58 3.92
C VAL A 42 -15.91 0.61 3.15
N ARG A 43 -17.03 0.54 3.86
CA ARG A 43 -18.39 0.61 3.29
C ARG A 43 -19.27 1.57 4.09
N HIS A 44 -20.23 2.19 3.41
CA HIS A 44 -21.24 3.02 4.08
C HIS A 44 -22.30 2.12 4.75
N PRO A 45 -22.56 2.25 6.06
CA PRO A 45 -23.41 1.31 6.80
C PRO A 45 -24.87 1.29 6.33
N GLN A 46 -25.36 2.41 5.76
CA GLN A 46 -26.73 2.53 5.25
C GLN A 46 -26.87 2.15 3.76
N ARG A 47 -25.83 1.61 3.13
CA ARG A 47 -25.86 1.15 1.73
C ARG A 47 -25.88 -0.38 1.70
N THR A 48 -26.87 -0.94 1.01
CA THR A 48 -26.88 -2.37 0.68
C THR A 48 -25.78 -2.66 -0.34
N LEU A 49 -25.02 -3.74 -0.12
CA LEU A 49 -24.03 -4.21 -1.09
C LEU A 49 -24.75 -4.85 -2.27
N SER A 50 -24.37 -4.46 -3.48
CA SER A 50 -24.82 -5.15 -4.68
C SER A 50 -24.11 -6.49 -4.83
N ASN A 51 -24.66 -7.39 -5.65
CA ASN A 51 -24.02 -8.66 -5.98
C ASN A 51 -22.61 -8.45 -6.55
N ALA A 52 -22.41 -7.41 -7.38
CA ALA A 52 -21.10 -7.07 -7.94
C ALA A 52 -20.12 -6.58 -6.86
N ALA A 53 -20.57 -5.78 -5.89
CA ALA A 53 -19.73 -5.32 -4.79
C ALA A 53 -19.30 -6.49 -3.89
N GLN A 54 -20.21 -7.43 -3.61
CA GLN A 54 -19.90 -8.63 -2.85
C GLN A 54 -18.87 -9.50 -3.59
N ALA A 55 -19.09 -9.76 -4.89
CA ALA A 55 -18.15 -10.52 -5.70
C ALA A 55 -16.76 -9.87 -5.77
N PHE A 56 -16.69 -8.53 -5.84
CA PHE A 56 -15.41 -7.81 -5.79
C PHE A 56 -14.68 -7.97 -4.44
N ILE A 57 -15.42 -7.86 -3.34
CA ILE A 57 -14.85 -8.10 -1.99
C ILE A 57 -14.31 -9.52 -1.89
N ASP A 58 -15.07 -10.51 -2.37
CA ASP A 58 -14.69 -11.92 -2.33
C ASP A 58 -13.45 -12.18 -3.20
N LEU A 59 -13.36 -11.53 -4.37
CA LEU A 59 -12.18 -11.62 -5.24
C LEU A 59 -10.93 -11.08 -4.52
N VAL A 60 -11.00 -9.85 -4.00
CA VAL A 60 -9.82 -9.16 -3.43
C VAL A 60 -9.37 -9.77 -2.08
N LEU A 61 -10.27 -10.37 -1.31
CA LEU A 61 -9.92 -11.00 -0.03
C LEU A 61 -9.49 -12.46 -0.16
N ASN A 62 -9.89 -13.17 -1.23
CA ASN A 62 -9.59 -14.59 -1.41
C ASN A 62 -8.52 -14.88 -2.48
N ASP A 63 -8.10 -13.88 -3.27
CA ASP A 63 -6.92 -14.01 -4.13
C ASP A 63 -5.68 -14.17 -3.22
N LYS A 64 -5.14 -15.39 -3.18
CA LYS A 64 -3.87 -15.72 -2.53
C LYS A 64 -2.77 -15.78 -3.56
#